data_AF-A0A2U9IR48-F1
#
_entry.id   AF-A0A2U9IR48-F1
#
_cell.length_a   1.000
_cell.length_b   1.000
_cell.length_c   1.000
_cell.angle_alpha   90.00
_cell.angle_beta   90.00
_cell.angle_gamma   90.00
#
_symmetry.space_group_name_H-M   'P 1'
#
loop_
_entity.id
_entity.type
_entity.pdbx_description
1 polymer ?
#
loop_
_entity_poly.entity_id
_entity_poly.type
_entity_poly.pdbx_seq_one_letter_code
_entity_poly.pdbx_strand_id
1 'polypeptide(L)'
;MDVAIYCGKVHSWTDEICKSADRKVLDYHSVIDWIKAQGDNSFLIFGTDVIPYSIYDYPERPFVDTQLFKFMERGGTVIWVGDVPFHYVDKDGVKEEIFGRGNPFPFTPVNMEHKPVSQRSENSIVGEMLKYDPKETWRPVPPNPSLIPISVIMNNAQYLYCTWIYKYGRGRFVRLYDSPYVDPSYVISLPGRLLDLSIGIRIKNFRRFENFQMILPNFKIGVILGKNNVGKTTILEAIAMLDNNIDKIRNTRGRVSDRISESELFLKGNYGWSKFSSQVLAWNSTFKVLLIYSHDITTSLNPQSVPDIQSKLREITDLLNFLDQNIFYVYLSVGNDLRVLFKDRTDVPINELGYGYKSLINFIVLYLINKPRIILIDDLEGFAFHPELLKQFYDLLLKLDVDLILITTQSSDVYAYLAEKRSDNVRFVLMNDGKYEVLTSEEALERMYYEDLRYTALKLSGEVHRGGEG
;
A
#
# COMPACT_ATOMS: atom_id res chain seq x y z
N MET A 1 22.60 -2.76 6.44
CA MET A 1 21.98 -3.84 5.66
C MET A 1 23.00 -4.96 5.57
N ASP A 2 22.71 -6.08 6.21
CA ASP A 2 23.60 -7.23 6.27
C ASP A 2 23.10 -8.29 5.28
N VAL A 3 23.91 -8.62 4.29
CA VAL A 3 23.53 -9.60 3.26
C VAL A 3 24.51 -10.75 3.29
N ALA A 4 23.99 -11.96 3.40
CA ALA A 4 24.76 -13.18 3.30
C ALA A 4 24.12 -14.15 2.30
N ILE A 5 24.96 -14.97 1.67
CA ILE A 5 24.56 -16.01 0.72
C ILE A 5 24.89 -17.36 1.34
N TYR A 6 23.90 -18.22 1.52
CA TYR A 6 24.12 -19.61 1.89
C TYR A 6 24.46 -20.44 0.65
N CYS A 7 25.57 -21.17 0.72
CA CYS A 7 26.09 -22.05 -0.32
C CYS A 7 26.39 -23.43 0.29
N GLY A 8 25.53 -24.40 -0.04
CA GLY A 8 25.68 -25.79 0.42
C GLY A 8 26.69 -26.58 -0.42
N LYS A 9 27.00 -27.80 0.02
CA LYS A 9 27.84 -28.75 -0.74
C LYS A 9 27.05 -29.50 -1.83
N VAL A 10 25.72 -29.50 -1.72
CA VAL A 10 24.80 -30.15 -2.66
C VAL A 10 24.66 -29.28 -3.91
N HIS A 11 24.96 -29.85 -5.08
CA HIS A 11 24.83 -29.16 -6.37
C HIS A 11 23.42 -28.60 -6.56
N SER A 12 23.34 -27.33 -6.98
CA SER A 12 22.10 -26.67 -7.37
C SER A 12 22.27 -25.95 -8.70
N TRP A 13 21.18 -25.84 -9.47
CA TRP A 13 21.19 -24.99 -10.67
C TRP A 13 21.34 -23.49 -10.34
N THR A 14 21.30 -23.11 -9.06
CA THR A 14 21.47 -21.74 -8.58
C THR A 14 22.88 -21.41 -8.07
N ASP A 15 23.83 -22.34 -8.23
CA ASP A 15 25.23 -22.22 -7.77
C ASP A 15 25.98 -21.00 -8.33
N GLU A 16 25.52 -20.40 -9.43
CA GLU A 16 26.10 -19.15 -9.95
C GLU A 16 26.02 -17.99 -8.95
N ILE A 17 24.99 -17.96 -8.11
CA ILE A 17 24.84 -16.96 -7.04
C ILE A 17 26.00 -17.06 -6.03
N CYS A 18 26.49 -18.27 -5.78
CA CYS A 18 27.60 -18.55 -4.87
C CYS A 18 28.96 -18.06 -5.38
N LYS A 19 29.07 -17.68 -6.65
CA LYS A 19 30.30 -17.12 -7.23
C LYS A 19 30.41 -15.59 -7.04
N SER A 20 29.43 -14.96 -6.38
CA SER A 20 29.46 -13.52 -6.10
C SER A 20 30.57 -13.16 -5.11
N ALA A 21 31.59 -12.45 -5.59
CA ALA A 21 32.79 -12.11 -4.81
C ALA A 21 32.54 -11.07 -3.70
N ASP A 22 31.48 -10.28 -3.80
CA ASP A 22 31.26 -9.09 -2.96
C ASP A 22 30.33 -9.32 -1.75
N ARG A 23 29.94 -10.58 -1.48
CA ARG A 23 28.98 -10.92 -0.42
C ARG A 23 29.55 -11.94 0.54
N LYS A 24 29.11 -11.89 1.80
CA LYS A 24 29.46 -12.90 2.80
C LYS A 24 28.86 -14.24 2.40
N VAL A 25 29.70 -15.23 2.09
CA VAL A 25 29.27 -16.60 1.82
C VAL A 25 29.26 -17.40 3.13
N LEU A 26 28.17 -18.12 3.36
CA LEU A 26 27.95 -18.99 4.51
C LEU A 26 27.87 -20.44 4.03
N ASP A 27 28.46 -21.34 4.80
CA ASP A 27 28.36 -22.79 4.62
C ASP A 27 27.42 -23.42 5.65
N TYR A 28 27.33 -24.75 5.63
CA TYR A 28 26.47 -25.55 6.52
C TYR A 28 26.66 -25.24 8.02
N HIS A 29 27.89 -24.94 8.43
CA HIS A 29 28.25 -24.72 9.83
C HIS A 29 28.15 -23.25 10.25
N SER A 30 28.55 -22.32 9.38
CA SER A 30 28.58 -20.89 9.70
C SER A 30 27.22 -20.20 9.59
N VAL A 31 26.26 -20.78 8.85
CA VAL A 31 24.93 -20.20 8.68
C VAL A 31 24.15 -20.10 9.99
N ILE A 32 24.27 -21.09 10.88
CA ILE A 32 23.53 -21.11 12.16
C ILE A 32 23.94 -19.95 13.07
N ASP A 33 25.23 -19.67 13.17
CA ASP A 33 25.76 -18.61 14.01
C ASP A 33 25.39 -17.25 13.43
N TRP A 34 25.44 -17.11 12.10
CA TRP A 34 25.01 -15.90 11.43
C TRP A 34 23.53 -15.61 11.67
N ILE A 35 22.62 -16.56 11.40
CA ILE A 35 21.19 -16.28 11.57
C ILE A 35 20.83 -16.00 13.03
N LYS A 36 21.49 -16.63 14.01
CA LYS A 36 21.27 -16.36 15.45
C LYS A 36 21.67 -14.96 15.85
N ALA A 37 22.73 -14.41 15.26
CA ALA A 37 23.23 -13.07 15.53
C ALA A 37 22.44 -11.96 14.80
N GLN A 38 21.65 -12.30 13.79
CA GLN A 38 21.01 -11.34 12.88
C GLN A 38 19.48 -11.27 13.06
N GLY A 39 18.88 -10.21 12.47
CA GLY A 39 17.45 -9.90 12.58
C GLY A 39 17.02 -8.85 11.56
N ASP A 40 16.43 -7.75 12.02
CA ASP A 40 16.00 -6.62 11.17
C ASP A 40 17.12 -6.17 10.20
N ASN A 41 16.74 -5.77 8.99
CA ASN A 41 17.66 -5.32 7.92
C ASN A 41 18.74 -6.33 7.51
N SER A 42 18.54 -7.62 7.82
CA SER A 42 19.41 -8.73 7.44
C SER A 42 18.75 -9.61 6.38
N PHE A 43 19.54 -10.05 5.40
CA PHE A 43 19.07 -10.80 4.22
C PHE A 43 19.90 -12.07 4.05
N LEU A 44 19.23 -13.23 4.08
CA LEU A 44 19.82 -14.52 3.76
C LEU A 44 19.35 -14.96 2.38
N ILE A 45 20.24 -14.93 1.41
CA ILE A 45 20.00 -15.44 0.06
C ILE A 45 20.41 -16.91 0.03
N PHE A 46 19.54 -17.77 -0.46
CA PHE A 46 19.89 -19.15 -0.75
C PHE A 46 20.46 -19.24 -2.16
N GLY A 47 21.73 -19.62 -2.28
CA GLY A 47 22.35 -19.97 -3.57
C GLY A 47 22.14 -21.44 -3.94
N THR A 48 21.18 -22.11 -3.32
CA THR A 48 20.82 -23.50 -3.54
C THR A 48 19.32 -23.70 -3.31
N ASP A 49 18.72 -24.70 -3.94
CA ASP A 49 17.33 -25.15 -3.77
C ASP A 49 17.16 -26.09 -2.57
N VAL A 50 18.16 -26.19 -1.69
CA VAL A 50 18.19 -27.12 -0.55
C VAL A 50 18.49 -26.36 0.74
N ILE A 51 17.66 -26.56 1.77
CA ILE A 51 17.84 -25.88 3.06
C ILE A 51 18.76 -26.67 4.00
N PRO A 52 19.73 -26.07 4.71
CA PRO A 52 20.54 -26.81 5.66
C PRO A 52 19.71 -27.25 6.86
N TYR A 53 19.85 -28.53 7.21
CA TYR A 53 19.19 -29.10 8.37
C TYR A 53 19.56 -28.39 9.67
N SER A 54 20.77 -27.82 9.77
CA SER A 54 21.26 -27.07 10.93
C SER A 54 20.41 -25.86 11.34
N ILE A 55 19.61 -25.30 10.41
CA ILE A 55 18.75 -24.13 10.69
C ILE A 55 17.26 -24.41 10.56
N TYR A 56 16.89 -25.58 10.01
CA TYR A 56 15.50 -25.93 9.75
C TYR A 56 14.99 -27.15 10.54
N ASP A 57 15.86 -28.09 10.95
CA ASP A 57 15.60 -29.21 11.89
C ASP A 57 14.19 -29.86 11.93
N TYR A 58 13.45 -29.82 10.82
CA TYR A 58 12.11 -30.35 10.66
C TYR A 58 12.17 -31.77 10.09
N PRO A 59 11.31 -32.72 10.54
CA PRO A 59 10.21 -32.57 11.48
C PRO A 59 10.57 -32.81 12.96
N GLU A 60 11.86 -32.86 13.33
CA GLU A 60 12.24 -33.07 14.73
C GLU A 60 11.76 -31.93 15.65
N ARG A 61 11.62 -30.72 15.08
CA ARG A 61 10.97 -29.59 15.72
C ARG A 61 9.88 -28.98 14.83
N PRO A 62 8.83 -28.37 15.42
CA PRO A 62 7.88 -27.56 14.66
C PRO A 62 8.60 -26.43 13.91
N PHE A 63 8.18 -26.13 12.68
CA PHE A 63 8.85 -25.12 11.85
C PHE A 63 8.96 -23.75 12.53
N VAL A 64 7.99 -23.36 13.36
CA VAL A 64 8.00 -22.10 14.13
C VAL A 64 9.16 -22.00 15.13
N ASP A 65 9.66 -23.14 15.61
CA ASP A 65 10.75 -23.21 16.59
C ASP A 65 12.15 -23.28 15.97
N THR A 66 12.21 -23.44 14.64
CA THR A 66 13.45 -23.56 13.88
C THR A 66 14.20 -22.22 13.88
N GLN A 67 15.51 -22.28 13.68
CA GLN A 67 16.33 -21.06 13.72
C GLN A 67 16.02 -20.13 12.55
N LEU A 68 15.63 -20.67 11.39
CA LEU A 68 15.21 -19.87 10.23
C LEU A 68 13.95 -19.04 10.54
N PHE A 69 12.92 -19.65 11.13
CA PHE A 69 11.68 -18.94 11.45
C PHE A 69 11.89 -17.93 12.57
N LYS A 70 12.72 -18.25 13.57
CA LYS A 70 13.15 -17.28 14.59
C LYS A 70 13.93 -16.11 14.00
N PHE A 71 14.73 -16.32 12.95
CA PHE A 71 15.40 -15.25 12.22
C PHE A 71 14.39 -14.32 11.54
N MET A 72 13.37 -14.88 10.86
CA MET A 72 12.30 -14.06 10.29
C MET A 72 11.46 -13.34 11.37
N GLU A 73 11.18 -13.98 12.50
CA GLU A 73 10.48 -13.35 13.62
C GLU A 73 11.22 -12.12 14.15
N ARG A 74 12.57 -12.17 14.15
CA ARG A 74 13.45 -11.04 14.48
C ARG A 74 13.57 -9.97 13.41
N GLY A 75 12.91 -10.11 12.25
CA GLY A 75 12.97 -9.14 11.15
C GLY A 75 13.78 -9.56 9.93
N GLY A 76 14.38 -10.76 9.97
CA GLY A 76 15.20 -11.30 8.91
C GLY A 76 14.41 -11.54 7.61
N THR A 77 15.07 -11.32 6.48
CA THR A 77 14.52 -11.63 5.17
C THR A 77 15.23 -12.84 4.57
N VAL A 78 14.47 -13.86 4.21
CA VAL A 78 14.96 -15.03 3.46
C VAL A 78 14.63 -14.85 1.99
N ILE A 79 15.61 -15.02 1.10
CA ILE A 79 15.42 -14.99 -0.34
C ILE A 79 15.71 -16.38 -0.88
N TRP A 80 14.70 -17.01 -1.45
CA TRP A 80 14.74 -18.35 -2.01
C TRP A 80 14.57 -18.28 -3.52
N VAL A 81 15.38 -19.07 -4.24
CA VAL A 81 15.31 -19.22 -5.69
C VAL A 81 15.13 -20.69 -6.05
N GLY A 82 14.46 -20.94 -7.16
CA GLY A 82 14.28 -22.29 -7.69
C GLY A 82 12.97 -22.94 -7.28
N ASP A 83 13.01 -24.24 -6.99
CA ASP A 83 11.84 -25.13 -6.98
C ASP A 83 10.89 -24.91 -5.77
N VAL A 84 10.31 -25.96 -5.22
CA VAL A 84 9.46 -25.92 -4.03
C VAL A 84 10.34 -25.65 -2.81
N PRO A 85 10.12 -24.54 -2.09
CA PRO A 85 10.89 -24.29 -0.88
C PRO A 85 10.70 -25.39 0.15
N PHE A 86 11.78 -25.73 0.85
CA PHE A 86 11.80 -26.74 1.90
C PHE A 86 11.44 -28.16 1.42
N HIS A 87 11.53 -28.43 0.11
CA HIS A 87 11.28 -29.78 -0.38
C HIS A 87 12.40 -30.75 0.00
N TYR A 88 13.64 -30.25 -0.02
CA TYR A 88 14.84 -30.98 0.35
C TYR A 88 15.60 -30.29 1.48
N VAL A 89 16.20 -31.09 2.36
CA VAL A 89 17.20 -30.67 3.35
C VAL A 89 18.59 -31.17 2.98
N ASP A 90 19.60 -30.39 3.35
CA ASP A 90 21.00 -30.75 3.29
C ASP A 90 21.45 -31.16 4.69
N LYS A 91 21.95 -32.39 4.87
CA LYS A 91 22.61 -32.88 6.09
C LYS A 91 24.12 -32.97 5.84
N ASP A 92 24.76 -31.81 5.69
CA ASP A 92 26.20 -31.66 5.42
C ASP A 92 26.71 -32.45 4.19
N GLY A 93 26.11 -32.18 3.04
CA GLY A 93 26.40 -32.81 1.75
C GLY A 93 25.45 -33.93 1.35
N VAL A 94 24.49 -34.30 2.21
CA VAL A 94 23.49 -35.34 1.93
C VAL A 94 22.11 -34.70 1.71
N LYS A 95 21.59 -34.80 0.48
CA LYS A 95 20.24 -34.31 0.11
C LYS A 95 19.19 -35.34 0.54
N GLU A 96 18.23 -34.93 1.36
CA GLU A 96 17.07 -35.74 1.77
C GLU A 96 15.74 -35.02 1.49
N GLU A 97 14.73 -35.74 1.02
CA GLU A 97 13.38 -35.21 0.78
C GLU A 97 12.55 -35.18 2.07
N ILE A 98 11.92 -34.04 2.35
CA ILE A 98 11.10 -33.84 3.56
C ILE A 98 9.73 -33.20 3.30
N PHE A 99 9.42 -32.78 2.07
CA PHE A 99 8.16 -32.08 1.74
C PHE A 99 6.91 -32.85 2.19
N GLY A 100 6.89 -34.17 1.96
CA GLY A 100 5.78 -35.04 2.35
C GLY A 100 5.55 -35.17 3.87
N ARG A 101 6.45 -34.61 4.69
CA ARG A 101 6.31 -34.59 6.14
C ARG A 101 5.54 -33.36 6.64
N GLY A 102 5.44 -32.30 5.82
CA GLY A 102 4.61 -31.12 6.06
C GLY A 102 5.05 -29.87 5.28
N ASN A 103 4.15 -28.91 5.13
CA ASN A 103 4.37 -27.63 4.45
C ASN A 103 4.28 -26.48 5.47
N PRO A 104 5.33 -25.64 5.64
CA PRO A 104 5.32 -24.56 6.62
C PRO A 104 4.47 -23.35 6.17
N PHE A 105 4.00 -23.33 4.92
CA PHE A 105 3.18 -22.26 4.40
C PHE A 105 1.68 -22.58 4.49
N PRO A 106 0.80 -21.57 4.69
CA PRO A 106 -0.65 -21.75 4.78
C PRO A 106 -1.33 -21.91 3.40
N PHE A 107 -0.59 -22.40 2.39
CA PHE A 107 -1.03 -22.54 1.01
C PHE A 107 -0.25 -23.65 0.31
N THR A 108 -0.86 -24.25 -0.71
CA THR A 108 -0.23 -25.31 -1.52
C THR A 108 -0.15 -24.85 -2.98
N PRO A 109 0.96 -25.10 -3.70
CA PRO A 109 1.04 -24.84 -5.14
C PRO A 109 -0.06 -25.59 -5.90
N VAL A 110 -0.59 -24.97 -6.95
CA VAL A 110 -1.64 -25.60 -7.78
C VAL A 110 -1.08 -26.65 -8.75
N ASN A 111 0.24 -26.68 -8.92
CA ASN A 111 0.95 -27.60 -9.79
C ASN A 111 2.23 -28.08 -9.11
N MET A 112 2.47 -29.39 -9.18
CA MET A 112 3.70 -30.04 -8.72
C MET A 112 4.41 -30.77 -9.87
N GLU A 113 3.84 -30.76 -11.07
CA GLU A 113 4.44 -31.38 -12.25
C GLU A 113 5.67 -30.58 -12.72
N HIS A 114 6.62 -31.28 -13.34
CA HIS A 114 7.83 -30.70 -13.90
C HIS A 114 7.58 -30.08 -15.29
N LYS A 115 6.58 -29.20 -15.36
CA LYS A 115 6.24 -28.42 -16.56
C LYS A 115 5.61 -27.08 -16.17
N PRO A 116 5.78 -26.03 -16.99
CA PRO A 116 5.20 -24.72 -16.69
C PRO A 116 3.67 -24.74 -16.76
N VAL A 117 3.02 -24.06 -15.81
CA VAL A 117 1.58 -23.77 -15.83
C VAL A 117 1.28 -22.68 -16.85
N SER A 118 2.18 -21.70 -16.97
CA SER A 118 2.11 -20.65 -17.98
C SER A 118 3.50 -20.27 -18.44
N GLN A 119 3.62 -20.03 -19.75
CA GLN A 119 4.84 -19.53 -20.40
C GLN A 119 5.13 -18.06 -20.07
N ARG A 120 4.13 -17.31 -19.57
CA ARG A 120 4.28 -15.90 -19.21
C ARG A 120 3.51 -15.59 -17.93
N SER A 121 4.12 -14.77 -17.08
CA SER A 121 3.47 -14.11 -15.95
C SER A 121 3.56 -12.59 -16.12
N GLU A 122 2.67 -11.86 -15.45
CA GLU A 122 2.69 -10.40 -15.43
C GLU A 122 3.16 -9.91 -14.06
N ASN A 123 3.88 -8.80 -14.02
CA ASN A 123 4.20 -8.15 -12.74
C ASN A 123 2.92 -7.69 -12.05
N SER A 124 2.82 -7.87 -10.73
CA SER A 124 1.96 -7.03 -9.90
C SER A 124 2.56 -5.62 -9.79
N ILE A 125 1.87 -4.67 -9.15
CA ILE A 125 2.45 -3.36 -8.85
C ILE A 125 3.75 -3.48 -8.03
N VAL A 126 3.85 -4.49 -7.15
CA VAL A 126 5.08 -4.77 -6.39
C VAL A 126 6.18 -5.29 -7.31
N GLY A 127 5.84 -6.13 -8.29
CA GLY A 127 6.78 -6.55 -9.34
C GLY A 127 7.37 -5.39 -10.13
N GLU A 128 6.54 -4.40 -10.48
CA GLU A 128 7.02 -3.19 -11.17
C GLU A 128 7.95 -2.36 -10.30
N MET A 129 7.61 -2.18 -9.02
CA MET A 129 8.45 -1.45 -8.06
C MET A 129 9.80 -2.13 -7.88
N LEU A 130 9.82 -3.46 -7.84
CA LEU A 130 11.05 -4.25 -7.79
C LEU A 130 11.76 -4.34 -9.15
N LYS A 131 11.15 -3.85 -10.23
CA LYS A 131 11.58 -4.03 -11.63
C LYS A 131 11.93 -5.49 -11.93
N TYR A 132 11.05 -6.38 -11.50
CA TYR A 132 11.15 -7.81 -11.77
C TYR A 132 10.90 -8.09 -13.24
N ASP A 133 11.66 -9.01 -13.83
CA ASP A 133 11.44 -9.51 -15.19
C ASP A 133 10.73 -10.87 -15.11
N PRO A 134 9.39 -10.90 -15.22
CA PRO A 134 8.62 -12.12 -15.02
C PRO A 134 8.88 -13.12 -16.16
N LYS A 135 9.08 -14.37 -15.78
CA LYS A 135 9.27 -15.50 -16.70
C LYS A 135 8.09 -16.46 -16.65
N GLU A 136 8.29 -17.66 -17.19
CA GLU A 136 7.39 -18.78 -17.00
C GLU A 136 7.24 -19.13 -15.51
N THR A 137 6.08 -19.69 -15.17
CA THR A 137 5.69 -20.06 -13.81
C THR A 137 5.31 -21.53 -13.78
N TRP A 138 5.89 -22.27 -12.85
CA TRP A 138 5.65 -23.71 -12.72
C TRP A 138 4.82 -24.04 -11.49
N ARG A 139 4.93 -23.23 -10.42
CA ARG A 139 4.33 -23.56 -9.12
C ARG A 139 3.64 -22.35 -8.49
N PRO A 140 2.68 -21.74 -9.20
CA PRO A 140 1.95 -20.62 -8.66
C PRO A 140 1.01 -21.11 -7.53
N VAL A 141 0.68 -20.20 -6.62
CA VAL A 141 -0.13 -20.47 -5.42
C VAL A 141 -1.40 -19.63 -5.46
N PRO A 142 -2.50 -20.07 -4.82
CA PRO A 142 -3.69 -19.24 -4.69
C PRO A 142 -3.40 -17.99 -3.83
N PRO A 143 -4.17 -16.90 -3.99
CA PRO A 143 -4.04 -15.70 -3.18
C PRO A 143 -4.24 -16.01 -1.70
N ASN A 144 -3.40 -15.44 -0.84
CA ASN A 144 -3.50 -15.57 0.61
C ASN A 144 -3.19 -14.22 1.27
N PRO A 145 -3.90 -13.79 2.33
CA PRO A 145 -3.63 -12.50 3.00
C PRO A 145 -2.21 -12.32 3.55
N SER A 146 -1.49 -13.43 3.77
CA SER A 146 -0.10 -13.43 4.22
C SER A 146 0.90 -13.27 3.07
N LEU A 147 0.44 -13.29 1.82
CA LEU A 147 1.24 -13.16 0.61
C LEU A 147 1.12 -11.79 -0.04
N ILE A 148 2.23 -11.33 -0.59
CA ILE A 148 2.31 -10.19 -1.51
C ILE A 148 2.83 -10.73 -2.85
N PRO A 149 2.05 -10.67 -3.94
CA PRO A 149 2.53 -11.11 -5.24
C PRO A 149 3.57 -10.13 -5.78
N ILE A 150 4.63 -10.67 -6.37
CA ILE A 150 5.57 -9.95 -7.23
C ILE A 150 5.14 -10.15 -8.69
N SER A 151 4.74 -11.37 -9.06
CA SER A 151 4.14 -11.66 -10.37
C SER A 151 2.92 -12.57 -10.23
N VAL A 152 2.02 -12.47 -11.21
CA VAL A 152 0.73 -13.13 -11.23
C VAL A 152 0.41 -13.73 -12.60
N ILE A 153 -0.48 -14.71 -12.61
CA ILE A 153 -1.19 -15.16 -13.80
C ILE A 153 -2.70 -15.18 -13.54
N MET A 154 -3.46 -15.09 -14.63
CA MET A 154 -4.89 -15.39 -14.63
C MET A 154 -5.08 -16.79 -15.19
N ASN A 155 -5.57 -17.73 -14.39
CA ASN A 155 -5.86 -19.10 -14.81
C ASN A 155 -7.31 -19.45 -14.46
N ASN A 156 -8.12 -19.82 -15.46
CA ASN A 156 -9.53 -20.16 -15.28
C ASN A 156 -10.31 -19.15 -14.41
N ALA A 157 -10.14 -17.85 -14.70
CA ALA A 157 -10.72 -16.73 -13.94
C ALA A 157 -10.27 -16.60 -12.47
N GLN A 158 -9.22 -17.31 -12.05
CA GLN A 158 -8.57 -17.15 -10.76
C GLN A 158 -7.20 -16.50 -10.90
N TYR A 159 -6.92 -15.53 -10.03
CA TYR A 159 -5.55 -15.03 -9.86
C TYR A 159 -4.72 -16.09 -9.17
N LEU A 160 -3.52 -16.33 -9.66
CA LEU A 160 -2.51 -17.10 -8.96
C LEU A 160 -1.24 -16.27 -8.83
N TYR A 161 -0.56 -16.42 -7.70
CA TYR A 161 0.68 -15.72 -7.37
C TYR A 161 1.86 -16.62 -7.73
N CYS A 162 2.70 -16.17 -8.64
CA CYS A 162 3.82 -16.96 -9.16
C CYS A 162 5.06 -16.75 -8.29
N THR A 163 5.56 -15.52 -8.32
CA THR A 163 6.63 -15.00 -7.47
C THR A 163 5.98 -14.19 -6.35
N TRP A 164 6.42 -14.37 -5.10
CA TRP A 164 5.71 -13.79 -3.96
C TRP A 164 6.59 -13.57 -2.73
N ILE A 165 6.11 -12.71 -1.83
CA ILE A 165 6.66 -12.45 -0.50
C ILE A 165 5.65 -12.96 0.54
N TYR A 166 6.08 -13.86 1.41
CA TYR A 166 5.33 -14.31 2.57
C TYR A 166 5.75 -13.53 3.81
N LYS A 167 4.79 -12.87 4.45
CA LYS A 167 5.00 -12.10 5.69
C LYS A 167 5.07 -13.06 6.88
N TYR A 168 6.10 -12.92 7.72
CA TYR A 168 6.24 -13.72 8.94
C TYR A 168 6.90 -12.92 10.07
N GLY A 169 6.17 -12.69 11.16
CA GLY A 169 6.62 -11.82 12.24
C GLY A 169 6.95 -10.42 11.70
N ARG A 170 8.15 -9.92 12.02
CA ARG A 170 8.68 -8.67 11.47
C ARG A 170 9.46 -8.85 10.15
N GLY A 171 9.78 -10.10 9.81
CA GLY A 171 10.55 -10.48 8.64
C GLY A 171 9.67 -11.00 7.51
N ARG A 172 10.33 -11.64 6.54
CA ARG A 172 9.65 -12.15 5.35
C ARG A 172 10.44 -13.26 4.65
N PHE A 173 9.71 -14.11 3.94
CA PHE A 173 10.26 -15.07 3.00
C PHE A 173 9.92 -14.64 1.57
N VAL A 174 10.91 -14.45 0.72
CA VAL A 174 10.75 -14.04 -0.68
C VAL A 174 11.08 -15.22 -1.57
N ARG A 175 10.09 -15.68 -2.35
CA ARG A 175 10.31 -16.71 -3.37
C ARG A 175 10.45 -16.04 -4.73
N LEU A 176 11.61 -16.17 -5.34
CA LEU A 176 11.95 -15.72 -6.68
C LEU A 176 12.03 -16.89 -7.65
N TYR A 177 11.68 -16.63 -8.92
CA TYR A 177 11.86 -17.56 -10.03
C TYR A 177 11.35 -18.98 -9.74
N ASP A 178 10.03 -19.18 -9.81
CA ASP A 178 9.42 -20.50 -9.65
C ASP A 178 9.59 -21.40 -10.91
N SER A 179 10.69 -21.24 -11.63
CA SER A 179 11.08 -21.96 -12.84
C SER A 179 12.59 -22.28 -12.82
N PRO A 180 13.11 -23.13 -13.73
CA PRO A 180 14.54 -23.45 -13.80
C PRO A 180 15.45 -22.25 -14.14
N TYR A 181 14.88 -21.18 -14.70
CA TYR A 181 15.62 -19.96 -15.00
C TYR A 181 15.80 -19.11 -13.75
N VAL A 182 17.03 -18.67 -13.48
CA VAL A 182 17.35 -17.71 -12.42
C VAL A 182 18.29 -16.65 -12.98
N ASP A 183 18.06 -15.38 -12.64
CA ASP A 183 19.01 -14.30 -12.90
C ASP A 183 19.79 -13.98 -11.60
N PRO A 184 21.05 -14.43 -11.48
CA PRO A 184 21.85 -14.21 -10.28
C PRO A 184 22.05 -12.72 -9.96
N SER A 185 22.21 -11.89 -10.98
CA SER A 185 22.45 -10.46 -10.81
C SER A 185 21.25 -9.76 -10.18
N TYR A 186 20.04 -10.13 -10.61
CA TYR A 186 18.81 -9.63 -10.02
C TYR A 186 18.68 -10.06 -8.56
N VAL A 187 18.90 -11.34 -8.25
CA VAL A 187 18.80 -11.90 -6.89
C VAL A 187 19.74 -11.17 -5.92
N ILE A 188 21.00 -10.95 -6.32
CA ILE A 188 22.01 -10.24 -5.51
C ILE A 188 21.63 -8.77 -5.27
N SER A 189 20.89 -8.15 -6.20
CA SER A 189 20.42 -6.77 -6.10
C SER A 189 19.11 -6.63 -5.29
N LEU A 190 18.35 -7.71 -5.11
CA LEU A 190 17.02 -7.70 -4.51
C LEU A 190 16.96 -7.08 -3.10
N PRO A 191 17.91 -7.32 -2.18
CA PRO A 191 17.87 -6.71 -0.85
C PRO A 191 17.70 -5.18 -0.86
N GLY A 192 18.42 -4.47 -1.74
CA GLY A 192 18.27 -3.02 -1.88
C GLY A 192 16.88 -2.64 -2.40
N ARG A 193 16.41 -3.33 -3.44
CA ARG A 193 15.09 -3.09 -4.04
C ARG A 193 13.93 -3.32 -3.06
N LEU A 194 14.08 -4.30 -2.15
CA LEU A 194 13.09 -4.56 -1.10
C LEU A 194 13.04 -3.47 -0.03
N LEU A 195 14.17 -2.79 0.23
CA LEU A 195 14.24 -1.63 1.13
C LEU A 195 13.67 -0.38 0.47
N ASP A 196 13.79 -0.27 -0.86
CA ASP A 196 13.27 0.86 -1.66
C ASP A 196 11.76 0.78 -1.93
N LEU A 197 11.09 -0.29 -1.49
CA LEU A 197 9.64 -0.42 -1.64
C LEU A 197 8.90 0.74 -0.95
N SER A 198 8.14 1.47 -1.75
CA SER A 198 7.41 2.67 -1.37
C SER A 198 5.88 2.49 -1.51
N ILE A 199 5.15 3.48 -2.04
CA ILE A 199 3.72 3.36 -2.35
C ILE A 199 3.57 3.02 -3.83
N GLY A 200 2.80 1.99 -4.14
CA GLY A 200 2.52 1.58 -5.52
C GLY A 200 1.02 1.48 -5.79
N ILE A 201 0.54 2.15 -6.83
CA ILE A 201 -0.86 2.11 -7.27
C ILE A 201 -0.89 1.63 -8.72
N ARG A 202 -1.78 0.68 -9.02
CA ARG A 202 -2.12 0.30 -10.40
C ARG A 202 -3.62 0.36 -10.62
N ILE A 203 -4.02 0.87 -11.78
CA ILE A 203 -5.42 0.96 -12.20
C ILE A 203 -5.52 0.48 -13.65
N LYS A 204 -6.32 -0.55 -13.90
CA LYS A 204 -6.61 -1.05 -15.25
C LYS A 204 -8.11 -0.89 -15.56
N ASN A 205 -8.42 -0.49 -16.79
CA ASN A 205 -9.77 -0.41 -17.34
C ASN A 205 -10.78 0.38 -16.51
N PHE A 206 -10.33 1.40 -15.77
CA PHE A 206 -11.20 2.20 -14.91
C PHE A 206 -11.28 3.63 -15.43
N ARG A 207 -12.45 3.98 -15.95
CA ARG A 207 -12.75 5.28 -16.56
C ARG A 207 -11.73 5.65 -17.64
N ARG A 208 -10.91 6.66 -17.39
CA ARG A 208 -9.93 7.18 -18.35
C ARG A 208 -8.62 6.40 -18.38
N PHE A 209 -8.41 5.47 -17.45
CA PHE A 209 -7.20 4.68 -17.35
C PHE A 209 -7.44 3.29 -17.94
N GLU A 210 -6.84 3.02 -19.10
CA GLU A 210 -6.76 1.66 -19.63
C GLU A 210 -5.73 0.83 -18.86
N ASN A 211 -4.55 1.39 -18.66
CA ASN A 211 -3.49 0.84 -17.81
C ASN A 211 -2.66 2.00 -17.25
N PHE A 212 -2.81 2.28 -15.96
CA PHE A 212 -2.14 3.36 -15.26
C PHE A 212 -1.38 2.82 -14.06
N GLN A 213 -0.16 3.31 -13.86
CA GLN A 213 0.71 2.94 -12.76
C GLN A 213 1.31 4.19 -12.13
N MET A 214 1.33 4.24 -10.81
CA MET A 214 1.91 5.34 -10.04
C MET A 214 2.75 4.77 -8.90
N ILE A 215 4.04 5.07 -8.90
CA ILE A 215 4.99 4.68 -7.85
C ILE A 215 5.44 5.97 -7.17
N LEU A 216 5.09 6.10 -5.91
CA LEU A 216 5.32 7.32 -5.14
C LEU A 216 6.30 7.05 -4.00
N PRO A 217 7.08 8.05 -3.57
CA PRO A 217 7.84 7.94 -2.32
C PRO A 217 6.90 7.76 -1.13
N ASN A 218 7.43 7.29 0.01
CA ASN A 218 6.66 7.21 1.23
C ASN A 218 6.34 8.62 1.76
N PHE A 219 5.05 8.89 1.99
CA PHE A 219 4.55 10.10 2.62
C PHE A 219 3.24 9.79 3.35
N LYS A 220 2.79 10.71 4.20
CA LYS A 220 1.50 10.59 4.88
C LYS A 220 0.38 11.29 4.12
N ILE A 221 0.63 12.49 3.60
CA ILE A 221 -0.36 13.32 2.90
C ILE A 221 0.09 13.57 1.46
N GLY A 222 -0.73 13.18 0.49
CA GLY A 222 -0.52 13.44 -0.93
C GLY A 222 -1.59 14.40 -1.44
N VAL A 223 -1.17 15.53 -1.99
CA VAL A 223 -2.07 16.50 -2.63
C VAL A 223 -2.02 16.32 -4.14
N ILE A 224 -3.09 15.79 -4.73
CA ILE A 224 -3.19 15.55 -6.16
C ILE A 224 -3.71 16.81 -6.87
N LEU A 225 -2.89 17.36 -7.75
CA LEU A 225 -3.14 18.60 -8.48
C LEU A 225 -3.16 18.36 -10.00
N GLY A 226 -3.84 19.24 -10.72
CA GLY A 226 -3.92 19.21 -12.19
C GLY A 226 -5.26 19.72 -12.69
N LYS A 227 -5.41 19.84 -14.01
CA LYS A 227 -6.66 20.30 -14.64
C LYS A 227 -7.88 19.43 -14.30
N ASN A 228 -9.04 19.92 -14.67
CA ASN A 228 -10.27 19.13 -14.58
C ASN A 228 -10.21 17.93 -15.52
N ASN A 229 -10.86 16.86 -15.09
CA ASN A 229 -10.92 15.59 -15.79
C ASN A 229 -9.61 14.81 -15.95
N VAL A 230 -8.45 15.26 -15.45
CA VAL A 230 -7.13 14.55 -15.55
C VAL A 230 -7.06 13.18 -14.86
N GLY A 231 -8.08 12.81 -14.08
CA GLY A 231 -8.17 11.52 -13.41
C GLY A 231 -7.88 11.53 -11.91
N LYS A 232 -7.82 12.72 -11.28
CA LYS A 232 -7.56 12.88 -9.83
C LYS A 232 -8.54 12.06 -8.98
N THR A 233 -9.84 12.28 -9.16
CA THR A 233 -10.88 11.54 -8.44
C THR A 233 -10.90 10.06 -8.81
N THR A 234 -10.59 9.72 -10.07
CA THR A 234 -10.52 8.32 -10.52
C THR A 234 -9.49 7.52 -9.71
N ILE A 235 -8.36 8.13 -9.33
CA ILE A 235 -7.37 7.47 -8.45
C ILE A 235 -7.93 7.23 -7.06
N LEU A 236 -8.58 8.24 -6.46
CA LEU A 236 -9.20 8.07 -5.14
C LEU A 236 -10.22 6.94 -5.18
N GLU A 237 -11.12 6.94 -6.15
CA GLU A 237 -12.17 5.92 -6.25
C GLU A 237 -11.61 4.53 -6.52
N ALA A 238 -10.57 4.39 -7.33
CA ALA A 238 -9.89 3.11 -7.55
C ALA A 238 -9.30 2.55 -6.25
N ILE A 239 -8.67 3.39 -5.42
CA ILE A 239 -8.18 2.99 -4.10
C ILE A 239 -9.34 2.66 -3.16
N ALA A 240 -10.42 3.44 -3.19
CA ALA A 240 -11.60 3.21 -2.37
C ALA A 240 -12.29 1.86 -2.67
N MET A 241 -12.20 1.37 -3.91
CA MET A 241 -12.69 0.04 -4.31
C MET A 241 -11.92 -1.13 -3.69
N LEU A 242 -10.79 -0.89 -3.01
CA LEU A 242 -10.08 -1.90 -2.23
C LEU A 242 -10.73 -2.15 -0.86
N ASP A 243 -11.82 -1.44 -0.56
CA ASP A 243 -12.66 -1.59 0.62
C ASP A 243 -14.14 -1.40 0.21
N ASN A 244 -15.06 -1.48 1.16
CA ASN A 244 -16.50 -1.43 0.95
C ASN A 244 -17.07 -0.02 0.63
N ASN A 245 -16.47 0.70 -0.33
CA ASN A 245 -16.91 2.03 -0.78
C ASN A 245 -17.66 2.00 -2.12
N ILE A 246 -17.92 0.82 -2.67
CA ILE A 246 -18.44 0.66 -4.04
C ILE A 246 -19.84 1.23 -4.20
N ASP A 247 -20.72 1.01 -3.23
CA ASP A 247 -22.08 1.57 -3.27
C ASP A 247 -22.06 3.10 -3.19
N LYS A 248 -21.13 3.66 -2.39
CA LYS A 248 -20.91 5.11 -2.34
C LYS A 248 -20.51 5.65 -3.70
N ILE A 249 -19.54 5.03 -4.37
CA ILE A 249 -19.08 5.42 -5.71
C ILE A 249 -20.23 5.29 -6.74
N ARG A 250 -21.00 4.20 -6.69
CA ARG A 250 -22.16 3.96 -7.56
C ARG A 250 -23.22 5.04 -7.39
N ASN A 251 -23.56 5.40 -6.15
CA ASN A 251 -24.55 6.43 -5.87
C ASN A 251 -24.12 7.81 -6.39
N THR A 252 -22.85 8.16 -6.22
CA THR A 252 -22.30 9.44 -6.70
C THR A 252 -22.18 9.51 -8.23
N ARG A 253 -21.94 8.38 -8.90
CA ARG A 253 -21.53 8.37 -10.32
C ARG A 253 -22.56 7.75 -11.27
N GLY A 254 -23.55 7.05 -10.75
CA GLY A 254 -24.55 6.32 -11.52
C GLY A 254 -24.03 5.00 -12.08
N ARG A 255 -24.25 4.78 -13.39
CA ARG A 255 -24.00 3.47 -14.03
C ARG A 255 -22.53 3.08 -14.02
N VAL A 256 -22.28 1.80 -13.76
CA VAL A 256 -20.96 1.18 -13.75
C VAL A 256 -20.70 0.52 -15.12
N SER A 257 -19.45 0.55 -15.57
CA SER A 257 -19.03 -0.12 -16.80
C SER A 257 -19.17 -1.65 -16.70
N ASP A 258 -19.53 -2.28 -17.82
CA ASP A 258 -19.46 -3.75 -17.95
C ASP A 258 -18.02 -4.26 -18.07
N ARG A 259 -17.06 -3.39 -18.44
CA ARG A 259 -15.64 -3.74 -18.50
C ARG A 259 -15.10 -3.96 -17.09
N ILE A 260 -14.41 -5.08 -16.88
CA ILE A 260 -13.76 -5.37 -15.60
C ILE A 260 -12.63 -4.37 -15.37
N SER A 261 -12.84 -3.52 -14.36
CA SER A 261 -11.83 -2.66 -13.78
C SER A 261 -11.03 -3.42 -12.73
N GLU A 262 -9.72 -3.16 -12.67
CA GLU A 262 -8.82 -3.76 -11.70
C GLU A 262 -8.02 -2.66 -11.00
N SER A 263 -7.87 -2.77 -9.69
CA SER A 263 -7.03 -1.86 -8.90
C SER A 263 -6.08 -2.68 -8.03
N GLU A 264 -4.83 -2.24 -7.90
CA GLU A 264 -3.85 -2.79 -6.97
C GLU A 264 -3.23 -1.65 -6.15
N LEU A 265 -2.99 -1.90 -4.85
CA LEU A 265 -2.28 -0.99 -3.96
C LEU A 265 -1.25 -1.77 -3.15
N PHE A 266 -0.03 -1.25 -3.13
CA PHE A 266 0.99 -1.59 -2.14
C PHE A 266 1.25 -0.38 -1.25
N LEU A 267 1.08 -0.56 0.06
CA LEU A 267 1.25 0.50 1.05
C LEU A 267 1.77 -0.11 2.36
N LYS A 268 2.94 0.37 2.82
CA LYS A 268 3.58 -0.04 4.09
C LYS A 268 3.62 -1.56 4.31
N GLY A 269 4.02 -2.32 3.30
CA GLY A 269 4.13 -3.78 3.38
C GLY A 269 2.79 -4.53 3.31
N ASN A 270 1.68 -3.84 3.04
CA ASN A 270 0.40 -4.46 2.74
C ASN A 270 0.10 -4.34 1.25
N TYR A 271 -0.48 -5.39 0.70
CA TYR A 271 -0.93 -5.43 -0.68
C TYR A 271 -2.42 -5.74 -0.72
N GLY A 272 -3.13 -5.07 -1.60
CA GLY A 272 -4.54 -5.33 -1.85
C GLY A 272 -4.88 -5.16 -3.32
N TRP A 273 -5.89 -5.89 -3.78
CA TRP A 273 -6.43 -5.75 -5.12
C TRP A 273 -7.96 -5.84 -5.13
N SER A 274 -8.57 -5.24 -6.15
CA SER A 274 -10.00 -5.33 -6.42
C SER A 274 -10.29 -5.50 -7.91
N LYS A 275 -11.42 -6.14 -8.18
CA LYS A 275 -12.02 -6.36 -9.49
C LYS A 275 -13.47 -5.98 -9.46
N PHE A 276 -13.87 -5.14 -10.41
CA PHE A 276 -15.20 -4.59 -10.40
C PHE A 276 -15.76 -4.37 -11.80
N SER A 277 -17.00 -4.79 -12.00
CA SER A 277 -17.87 -4.45 -13.13
C SER A 277 -19.33 -4.45 -12.67
N SER A 278 -20.26 -4.34 -13.61
CA SER A 278 -21.69 -4.57 -13.37
C SER A 278 -22.00 -5.98 -12.84
N GLN A 279 -21.19 -6.99 -13.20
CA GLN A 279 -21.42 -8.41 -12.89
C GLN A 279 -20.39 -9.00 -11.92
N VAL A 280 -19.21 -8.40 -11.82
CA VAL A 280 -18.10 -8.91 -11.01
C VAL A 280 -17.85 -7.97 -9.85
N LEU A 281 -17.76 -8.54 -8.65
CA LEU A 281 -17.38 -7.85 -7.43
C LEU A 281 -16.47 -8.77 -6.62
N ALA A 282 -15.17 -8.53 -6.67
CA ALA A 282 -14.19 -9.31 -5.94
C ALA A 282 -13.06 -8.41 -5.44
N TRP A 283 -12.62 -8.60 -4.21
CA TRP A 283 -11.44 -7.91 -3.68
C TRP A 283 -10.72 -8.80 -2.67
N ASN A 284 -9.42 -8.57 -2.50
CA ASN A 284 -8.63 -9.13 -1.43
C ASN A 284 -7.72 -8.01 -0.91
N SER A 285 -8.08 -7.48 0.24
CA SER A 285 -7.48 -6.30 0.83
C SER A 285 -7.77 -6.30 2.32
N THR A 286 -6.83 -5.75 3.08
CA THR A 286 -7.00 -5.48 4.53
C THR A 286 -7.12 -3.99 4.81
N PHE A 287 -7.12 -3.16 3.75
CA PHE A 287 -7.22 -1.72 3.88
C PHE A 287 -8.60 -1.31 4.38
N LYS A 288 -8.63 -0.36 5.33
CA LYS A 288 -9.83 0.36 5.73
C LYS A 288 -9.78 1.75 5.15
N VAL A 289 -10.69 2.06 4.24
CA VAL A 289 -10.64 3.28 3.42
C VAL A 289 -11.86 4.15 3.70
N LEU A 290 -11.61 5.39 4.10
CA LEU A 290 -12.64 6.42 4.22
C LEU A 290 -12.58 7.34 3.01
N LEU A 291 -13.52 7.16 2.07
CA LEU A 291 -13.71 8.06 0.94
C LEU A 291 -14.68 9.18 1.33
N ILE A 292 -14.31 10.43 1.06
CA ILE A 292 -15.12 11.61 1.32
C ILE A 292 -15.23 12.41 0.03
N TYR A 293 -16.46 12.53 -0.47
CA TYR A 293 -16.80 13.56 -1.44
C TYR A 293 -17.24 14.81 -0.70
N SER A 294 -16.67 15.97 -1.03
CA SER A 294 -16.97 17.21 -0.33
C SER A 294 -18.44 17.65 -0.42
N HIS A 295 -19.16 17.29 -1.49
CA HIS A 295 -20.60 17.56 -1.60
C HIS A 295 -21.47 16.69 -0.67
N ASP A 296 -20.95 15.55 -0.20
CA ASP A 296 -21.66 14.61 0.68
C ASP A 296 -21.25 14.75 2.16
N ILE A 297 -20.24 15.57 2.48
CA ILE A 297 -19.71 15.63 3.84
C ILE A 297 -20.75 16.14 4.83
N THR A 298 -21.64 17.06 4.43
CA THR A 298 -22.63 17.68 5.32
C THR A 298 -23.94 16.92 5.46
N THR A 299 -24.21 15.95 4.57
CA THR A 299 -25.43 15.11 4.58
C THR A 299 -25.28 13.85 5.45
N SER A 300 -24.05 13.55 5.89
CA SER A 300 -23.66 12.23 6.41
C SER A 300 -24.00 11.94 7.88
N LEU A 301 -24.42 12.93 8.69
CA LEU A 301 -24.81 12.69 10.08
C LEU A 301 -26.32 12.88 10.28
N ASN A 302 -27.08 11.80 10.16
CA ASN A 302 -28.29 11.65 10.96
C ASN A 302 -27.87 11.01 12.29
N PRO A 303 -27.92 11.70 13.44
CA PRO A 303 -27.47 11.16 14.72
C PRO A 303 -28.17 9.84 15.11
N GLN A 304 -29.37 9.59 14.58
CA GLN A 304 -30.08 8.32 14.80
C GLN A 304 -29.50 7.15 13.99
N SER A 305 -28.72 7.40 12.95
CA SER A 305 -28.08 6.40 12.10
C SER A 305 -26.60 6.18 12.42
N VAL A 306 -26.10 6.74 13.51
CA VAL A 306 -24.70 6.62 13.93
C VAL A 306 -24.62 5.82 15.23
N PRO A 307 -24.52 4.47 15.16
CA PRO A 307 -24.27 3.64 16.33
C PRO A 307 -23.05 4.16 17.10
N ASP A 308 -23.12 4.13 18.43
CA ASP A 308 -22.01 4.39 19.35
C ASP A 308 -21.46 5.82 19.40
N ILE A 309 -22.10 6.82 18.76
CA ILE A 309 -21.63 8.22 18.81
C ILE A 309 -21.54 8.75 20.25
N GLN A 310 -22.44 8.31 21.14
CA GLN A 310 -22.42 8.67 22.56
C GLN A 310 -21.12 8.24 23.26
N SER A 311 -20.57 7.08 22.90
CA SER A 311 -19.30 6.58 23.44
C SER A 311 -18.08 7.38 22.93
N LYS A 312 -18.26 8.12 21.82
CA LYS A 312 -17.22 8.88 21.13
C LYS A 312 -17.23 10.37 21.43
N LEU A 313 -18.22 10.90 22.15
CA LEU A 313 -18.35 12.33 22.44
C LEU A 313 -17.10 12.95 23.08
N ARG A 314 -16.41 12.21 23.96
CA ARG A 314 -15.15 12.67 24.56
C ARG A 314 -14.03 12.80 23.53
N GLU A 315 -13.81 11.76 22.71
CA GLU A 315 -12.81 11.78 21.64
C GLU A 315 -13.13 12.87 20.59
N ILE A 316 -14.42 13.08 20.27
CA ILE A 316 -14.86 14.17 19.38
C ILE A 316 -14.51 15.53 20.02
N THR A 317 -14.82 15.70 21.31
CA THR A 317 -14.51 16.93 22.05
C THR A 317 -13.00 17.20 22.06
N ASP A 318 -12.18 16.18 22.34
CA ASP A 318 -10.72 16.32 22.41
C ASP A 318 -10.13 16.74 21.04
N LEU A 319 -10.60 16.13 19.94
CA LEU A 319 -10.17 16.48 18.58
C LEU A 319 -10.64 17.87 18.15
N LEU A 320 -11.85 18.28 18.53
CA LEU A 320 -12.35 19.63 18.23
C LEU A 320 -11.69 20.70 19.09
N ASN A 321 -11.43 20.43 20.37
CA ASN A 321 -10.74 21.36 21.25
C ASN A 321 -9.29 21.61 20.81
N PHE A 322 -8.65 20.60 20.20
CA PHE A 322 -7.34 20.75 19.57
C PHE A 322 -7.36 21.79 18.43
N LEU A 323 -8.46 21.88 17.69
CA LEU A 323 -8.62 22.81 16.58
C LEU A 323 -9.06 24.18 17.09
N ASP A 324 -10.12 24.23 17.89
CA ASP A 324 -10.66 25.44 18.49
C ASP A 324 -10.75 25.29 20.01
N GLN A 325 -9.84 25.97 20.70
CA GLN A 325 -9.75 25.92 22.15
C GLN A 325 -10.96 26.54 22.87
N ASN A 326 -11.85 27.26 22.16
CA ASN A 326 -13.09 27.79 22.73
C ASN A 326 -14.15 26.70 22.91
N ILE A 327 -14.02 25.56 22.24
CA ILE A 327 -14.94 24.43 22.39
C ILE A 327 -14.71 23.83 23.77
N PHE A 328 -15.77 23.79 24.59
CA PHE A 328 -15.74 23.21 25.92
C PHE A 328 -16.16 21.74 25.90
N TYR A 329 -17.30 21.42 25.26
CA TYR A 329 -17.81 20.05 25.25
C TYR A 329 -18.77 19.78 24.09
N VAL A 330 -18.73 18.57 23.53
CA VAL A 330 -19.73 18.08 22.56
C VAL A 330 -20.63 17.06 23.23
N TYR A 331 -21.94 17.22 23.05
CA TYR A 331 -22.94 16.33 23.65
C TYR A 331 -24.15 16.10 22.75
N LEU A 332 -24.92 15.07 23.08
CA LEU A 332 -26.22 14.81 22.46
C LEU A 332 -27.32 15.45 23.30
N SER A 333 -28.20 16.19 22.64
CA SER A 333 -29.44 16.68 23.24
C SER A 333 -30.40 15.54 23.54
N VAL A 334 -31.48 15.82 24.27
CA VAL A 334 -32.58 14.86 24.51
C VAL A 334 -33.22 14.37 23.21
N GLY A 335 -33.16 15.17 22.13
CA GLY A 335 -33.61 14.80 20.79
C GLY A 335 -32.59 14.02 19.96
N ASN A 336 -31.47 13.61 20.55
CA ASN A 336 -30.28 13.08 19.87
C ASN A 336 -29.60 14.06 18.90
N ASP A 337 -29.83 15.36 19.04
CA ASP A 337 -29.10 16.34 18.23
C ASP A 337 -27.69 16.54 18.80
N LEU A 338 -26.68 16.47 17.94
CA LEU A 338 -25.31 16.74 18.33
C LEU A 338 -25.11 18.27 18.48
N ARG A 339 -24.67 18.69 19.67
CA ARG A 339 -24.52 20.09 20.08
C ARG A 339 -23.10 20.38 20.57
N VAL A 340 -22.67 21.62 20.40
CA VAL A 340 -21.36 22.11 20.84
C VAL A 340 -21.58 23.20 21.88
N LEU A 341 -21.04 22.97 23.09
CA LEU A 341 -20.96 23.94 24.17
C LEU A 341 -19.59 24.62 24.11
N PHE A 342 -19.59 25.95 24.05
CA PHE A 342 -18.41 26.79 24.07
C PHE A 342 -18.09 27.27 25.50
N LYS A 343 -16.85 27.69 25.74
CA LYS A 343 -16.37 28.16 27.06
C LYS A 343 -17.07 29.43 27.55
N ASP A 344 -17.58 30.24 26.63
CA ASP A 344 -18.41 31.42 26.93
C ASP A 344 -19.86 31.06 27.31
N ARG A 345 -20.18 29.76 27.38
CA ARG A 345 -21.50 29.16 27.66
C ARG A 345 -22.48 29.24 26.49
N THR A 346 -22.03 29.64 25.30
CA THR A 346 -22.83 29.54 24.08
C THR A 346 -23.04 28.06 23.76
N ASP A 347 -24.27 27.66 23.48
CA ASP A 347 -24.65 26.28 23.15
C ASP A 347 -25.39 26.25 21.81
N VAL A 348 -24.78 25.61 20.82
CA VAL A 348 -25.22 25.66 19.42
C VAL A 348 -25.40 24.24 18.87
N PRO A 349 -26.55 23.92 18.25
CA PRO A 349 -26.67 22.70 17.46
C PRO A 349 -25.72 22.73 16.26
N ILE A 350 -25.15 21.59 15.88
CA ILE A 350 -24.23 21.53 14.74
C ILE A 350 -24.82 22.05 13.44
N ASN A 351 -26.13 21.90 13.25
CA ASN A 351 -26.83 22.40 12.06
C ASN A 351 -26.90 23.93 11.98
N GLU A 352 -26.66 24.64 13.09
CA GLU A 352 -26.60 26.11 13.15
C GLU A 352 -25.16 26.63 13.11
N LEU A 353 -24.15 25.74 13.17
CA LEU A 353 -22.76 26.13 12.95
C LEU A 353 -22.50 26.45 11.48
N GLY A 354 -21.50 27.30 11.24
CA GLY A 354 -21.03 27.58 9.89
C GLY A 354 -20.62 26.31 9.14
N TYR A 355 -20.81 26.31 7.82
CA TYR A 355 -20.62 25.14 6.96
C TYR A 355 -19.24 24.46 7.14
N GLY A 356 -18.18 25.25 7.33
CA GLY A 356 -16.84 24.75 7.65
C GLY A 356 -16.82 23.88 8.92
N TYR A 357 -17.34 24.38 10.04
CA TYR A 357 -17.40 23.59 11.28
C TYR A 357 -18.25 22.34 11.13
N LYS A 358 -19.37 22.42 10.41
CA LYS A 358 -20.20 21.24 10.11
C LYS A 358 -19.41 20.16 9.37
N SER A 359 -18.68 20.53 8.32
CA SER A 359 -17.84 19.59 7.55
C SER A 359 -16.72 18.97 8.39
N LEU A 360 -16.10 19.77 9.25
CA LEU A 360 -15.06 19.32 10.17
C LEU A 360 -15.59 18.29 11.18
N ILE A 361 -16.71 18.57 11.84
CA ILE A 361 -17.27 17.66 12.83
C ILE A 361 -17.69 16.35 12.15
N ASN A 362 -18.30 16.43 10.97
CA ASN A 362 -18.67 15.24 10.20
C ASN A 362 -17.44 14.41 9.82
N PHE A 363 -16.35 15.04 9.41
CA PHE A 363 -15.08 14.36 9.18
C PHE A 363 -14.57 13.63 10.43
N ILE A 364 -14.55 14.31 11.58
CA ILE A 364 -14.07 13.73 12.85
C ILE A 364 -14.92 12.53 13.25
N VAL A 365 -16.24 12.66 13.16
CA VAL A 365 -17.18 11.58 13.49
C VAL A 365 -16.94 10.38 12.57
N LEU A 366 -16.86 10.59 11.26
CA LEU A 366 -16.57 9.54 10.29
C LEU A 366 -15.22 8.86 10.55
N TYR A 367 -14.18 9.63 10.90
CA TYR A 367 -12.87 9.09 11.25
C TYR A 367 -12.94 8.18 12.49
N LEU A 368 -13.57 8.64 13.57
CA LEU A 368 -13.62 7.90 14.84
C LEU A 368 -14.45 6.61 14.76
N ILE A 369 -15.49 6.59 13.93
CA ILE A 369 -16.36 5.43 13.74
C ILE A 369 -15.70 4.40 12.83
N ASN A 370 -15.25 4.83 11.66
CA ASN A 370 -14.73 3.91 10.65
C ASN A 370 -13.30 3.44 10.98
N LYS A 371 -12.55 4.22 11.78
CA LYS A 371 -11.13 3.99 12.13
C LYS A 371 -10.31 3.61 10.88
N PRO A 372 -10.34 4.46 9.83
CA PRO A 372 -9.69 4.15 8.57
C PRO A 372 -8.17 4.14 8.73
N ARG A 373 -7.49 3.38 7.85
CA ARG A 373 -6.04 3.49 7.64
C ARG A 373 -5.70 4.35 6.43
N ILE A 374 -6.64 4.53 5.51
CA ILE A 374 -6.50 5.40 4.33
C ILE A 374 -7.66 6.40 4.31
N ILE A 375 -7.36 7.68 4.14
CA ILE A 375 -8.36 8.73 3.98
C ILE A 375 -8.22 9.32 2.57
N LEU A 376 -9.34 9.44 1.87
CA LEU A 376 -9.39 9.98 0.51
C LEU A 376 -10.40 11.12 0.51
N ILE A 377 -9.93 12.34 0.25
CA ILE A 377 -10.77 13.55 0.23
C ILE A 377 -10.80 14.09 -1.19
N ASP A 378 -11.98 14.10 -1.78
CA ASP A 378 -12.19 14.68 -3.11
C ASP A 378 -12.69 16.13 -2.99
N ASP A 379 -12.03 17.04 -3.71
CA ASP A 379 -12.29 18.48 -3.78
C ASP A 379 -12.40 19.13 -2.39
N LEU A 380 -11.28 19.21 -1.66
CA LEU A 380 -11.24 19.70 -0.26
C LEU A 380 -11.84 21.11 -0.08
N GLU A 381 -11.74 21.98 -1.08
CA GLU A 381 -12.36 23.31 -1.07
C GLU A 381 -13.86 23.27 -0.75
N GLY A 382 -14.55 22.19 -1.09
CA GLY A 382 -15.97 22.00 -0.78
C GLY A 382 -16.29 21.85 0.71
N PHE A 383 -15.28 21.71 1.58
CA PHE A 383 -15.48 21.78 3.04
C PHE A 383 -15.76 23.21 3.51
N ALA A 384 -15.49 24.23 2.68
CA ALA A 384 -15.69 25.65 2.96
C ALA A 384 -15.01 26.13 4.27
N PHE A 385 -13.78 25.69 4.49
CA PHE A 385 -12.96 26.18 5.59
C PHE A 385 -12.46 27.60 5.33
N HIS A 386 -12.63 28.47 6.33
CA HIS A 386 -11.88 29.73 6.37
C HIS A 386 -10.37 29.43 6.58
N PRO A 387 -9.43 30.26 6.09
CA PRO A 387 -7.98 30.03 6.18
C PRO A 387 -7.44 29.49 7.50
N GLU A 388 -7.86 30.04 8.65
CA GLU A 388 -7.36 29.58 9.95
C GLU A 388 -7.81 28.14 10.28
N LEU A 389 -9.08 27.82 10.02
CA LEU A 389 -9.61 26.48 10.23
C LEU A 389 -8.97 25.47 9.26
N LEU A 390 -8.66 25.90 8.04
CA LEU A 390 -7.95 25.07 7.05
C LEU A 390 -6.53 24.71 7.54
N LYS A 391 -5.79 25.67 8.10
CA LYS A 391 -4.47 25.43 8.70
C LYS A 391 -4.53 24.44 9.85
N GLN A 392 -5.49 24.62 10.75
CA GLN A 392 -5.72 23.72 11.89
C GLN A 392 -6.12 22.32 11.42
N PHE A 393 -6.96 22.22 10.39
CA PHE A 393 -7.35 20.94 9.80
C PHE A 393 -6.14 20.15 9.28
N TYR A 394 -5.16 20.81 8.65
CA TYR A 394 -3.94 20.14 8.23
C TYR A 394 -3.11 19.63 9.42
N ASP A 395 -3.03 20.40 10.50
CA ASP A 395 -2.36 19.96 11.72
C ASP A 395 -3.06 18.74 12.34
N LEU A 396 -4.39 18.67 12.25
CA LEU A 396 -5.14 17.46 12.60
C LEU A 396 -4.75 16.29 11.70
N LEU A 397 -4.80 16.44 10.38
CA LEU A 397 -4.47 15.36 9.43
C LEU A 397 -3.07 14.78 9.67
N LEU A 398 -2.09 15.63 9.99
CA LEU A 398 -0.73 15.21 10.34
C LEU A 398 -0.67 14.42 11.65
N LYS A 399 -1.62 14.58 12.56
CA LYS A 399 -1.68 13.85 13.85
C LYS A 399 -2.48 12.55 13.80
N LEU A 400 -3.41 12.39 12.86
CA LEU A 400 -4.27 11.19 12.80
C LEU A 400 -3.44 9.90 12.66
N ASP A 401 -3.82 8.82 13.35
CA ASP A 401 -3.19 7.51 13.15
C ASP A 401 -3.72 6.84 11.87
N VAL A 402 -3.15 7.24 10.74
CA VAL A 402 -3.47 6.75 9.39
C VAL A 402 -2.20 6.52 8.59
N ASP A 403 -2.26 5.60 7.63
CA ASP A 403 -1.13 5.23 6.79
C ASP A 403 -0.96 6.13 5.57
N LEU A 404 -2.07 6.62 5.00
CA LEU A 404 -2.07 7.48 3.82
C LEU A 404 -3.32 8.38 3.78
N ILE A 405 -3.12 9.63 3.40
CA ILE A 405 -4.18 10.60 3.11
C ILE A 405 -3.93 11.11 1.69
N LEU A 406 -4.92 10.97 0.80
CA LEU A 406 -4.87 11.59 -0.52
C LEU A 406 -5.97 12.61 -0.64
N ILE A 407 -5.61 13.81 -1.09
CA ILE A 407 -6.50 14.96 -1.21
C ILE A 407 -6.46 15.43 -2.65
N THR A 408 -7.60 15.56 -3.31
CA THR A 408 -7.69 16.30 -4.57
C THR A 408 -8.14 17.73 -4.29
N THR A 409 -7.61 18.68 -5.05
CA THR A 409 -8.06 20.07 -4.97
C THR A 409 -7.83 20.79 -6.30
N GLN A 410 -8.67 21.79 -6.56
CA GLN A 410 -8.45 22.78 -7.60
C GLN A 410 -8.10 24.15 -7.01
N SER A 411 -8.04 24.29 -5.69
CA SER A 411 -7.78 25.57 -5.03
C SER A 411 -6.29 25.81 -4.84
N SER A 412 -5.80 26.97 -5.30
CA SER A 412 -4.43 27.42 -5.06
C SER A 412 -4.13 27.57 -3.58
N ASP A 413 -5.08 28.10 -2.84
CA ASP A 413 -4.92 28.40 -1.42
C ASP A 413 -4.75 27.11 -0.62
N VAL A 414 -5.51 26.07 -0.98
CA VAL A 414 -5.46 24.74 -0.32
C VAL A 414 -4.05 24.16 -0.39
N TYR A 415 -3.46 24.09 -1.57
CA TYR A 415 -2.11 23.50 -1.70
C TYR A 415 -1.01 24.46 -1.23
N ALA A 416 -1.20 25.78 -1.35
CA ALA A 416 -0.27 26.78 -0.82
C ALA A 416 -0.02 26.61 0.67
N TYR A 417 -1.10 26.57 1.46
CA TYR A 417 -1.01 26.44 2.92
C TYR A 417 -0.40 25.09 3.36
N LEU A 418 -0.64 24.01 2.61
CA LEU A 418 0.02 22.72 2.89
C LEU A 418 1.52 22.78 2.58
N ALA A 419 1.90 23.46 1.51
CA ALA A 419 3.31 23.57 1.12
C ALA A 419 4.09 24.45 2.12
N GLU A 420 3.48 25.52 2.63
CA GLU A 420 4.05 26.38 3.68
C GLU A 420 4.42 25.64 4.97
N LYS A 421 3.77 24.50 5.25
CA LYS A 421 4.10 23.67 6.43
C LYS A 421 5.45 22.96 6.32
N ARG A 422 6.08 22.92 5.12
CA ARG A 422 7.43 22.36 4.88
C ARG A 422 7.65 21.00 5.55
N SER A 423 6.70 20.10 5.35
CA SER A 423 6.68 18.80 6.02
C SER A 423 7.15 17.70 5.07
N ASP A 424 8.11 16.90 5.52
CA ASP A 424 8.57 15.70 4.80
C ASP A 424 7.46 14.66 4.62
N ASN A 425 6.41 14.73 5.42
CA ASN A 425 5.25 13.85 5.33
C ASN A 425 4.24 14.29 4.26
N VAL A 426 4.46 15.41 3.57
CA VAL A 426 3.57 15.96 2.55
C VAL A 426 4.26 15.90 1.18
N ARG A 427 3.53 15.45 0.16
CA ARG A 427 3.96 15.48 -1.24
C ARG A 427 2.85 16.02 -2.14
N PHE A 428 3.24 16.70 -3.20
CA PHE A 428 2.32 17.25 -4.21
C PHE A 428 2.47 16.43 -5.48
N VAL A 429 1.38 15.81 -5.93
CA VAL A 429 1.35 14.96 -7.12
C VAL A 429 0.68 15.75 -8.24
N LEU A 430 1.49 16.34 -9.12
CA LEU A 430 1.00 17.01 -10.33
C LEU A 430 0.62 15.95 -11.36
N MET A 431 -0.59 16.03 -11.91
CA MET A 431 -1.11 15.04 -12.84
C MET A 431 -1.61 15.66 -14.12
N ASN A 432 -1.24 15.06 -15.25
CA ASN A 432 -1.86 15.32 -16.54
C ASN A 432 -1.78 14.11 -17.47
N ASP A 433 -2.90 13.74 -18.08
CA ASP A 433 -3.01 12.69 -19.10
C ASP A 433 -2.23 11.39 -18.82
N GLY A 434 -2.41 10.83 -17.62
CA GLY A 434 -1.76 9.57 -17.23
C GLY A 434 -0.26 9.69 -16.92
N LYS A 435 0.30 10.90 -16.98
CA LYS A 435 1.62 11.23 -16.44
C LYS A 435 1.47 11.94 -15.11
N TYR A 436 2.50 11.84 -14.28
CA TYR A 436 2.57 12.53 -13.01
C TYR A 436 4.00 12.96 -12.68
N GLU A 437 4.10 13.97 -11.83
CA GLU A 437 5.33 14.44 -11.20
C GLU A 437 5.06 14.60 -9.70
N VAL A 438 6.05 14.29 -8.87
CA VAL A 438 5.94 14.40 -7.42
C VAL A 438 6.88 15.48 -6.94
N LEU A 439 6.36 16.44 -6.17
CA LEU A 439 7.11 17.53 -5.57
C LEU A 439 7.12 17.42 -4.04
N THR A 440 8.23 17.83 -3.45
CA THR A 440 8.35 18.20 -2.04
C THR A 440 7.61 19.51 -1.75
N SER A 441 7.50 19.86 -0.47
CA SER A 441 6.91 21.14 -0.06
C SER A 441 7.74 22.33 -0.55
N GLU A 442 9.07 22.20 -0.49
CA GLU A 442 10.04 23.19 -0.96
C GLU A 442 9.89 23.44 -2.47
N GLU A 443 9.93 22.37 -3.28
CA GLU A 443 9.80 22.47 -4.74
C GLU A 443 8.44 23.05 -5.16
N ALA A 444 7.36 22.70 -4.44
CA ALA A 444 6.04 23.26 -4.68
C ALA A 444 6.03 24.78 -4.43
N LEU A 445 6.56 25.23 -3.28
CA LEU A 445 6.66 26.66 -2.95
C LEU A 445 7.51 27.42 -3.95
N GLU A 446 8.67 26.89 -4.35
CA GLU A 446 9.56 27.53 -5.31
C GLU A 446 8.88 27.76 -6.66
N ARG A 447 8.12 26.79 -7.15
CA ARG A 447 7.39 26.91 -8.42
C ARG A 447 6.23 27.90 -8.34
N MET A 448 5.54 27.94 -7.19
CA MET A 448 4.44 28.87 -6.96
C MET A 448 4.83 30.35 -7.09
N TYR A 449 6.11 30.71 -6.89
CA TYR A 449 6.57 32.08 -7.13
C TYR A 449 6.45 32.52 -8.60
N TYR A 450 6.41 31.58 -9.54
CA TYR A 450 6.47 31.86 -10.98
C TYR A 450 5.21 31.42 -11.73
N GLU A 451 4.49 30.40 -11.23
CA GLU A 451 3.28 29.88 -11.89
C GLU A 451 2.37 29.09 -10.95
N ASP A 452 1.10 28.98 -11.33
CA ASP A 452 0.14 28.12 -10.65
C ASP A 452 0.38 26.65 -11.05
N LEU A 453 0.60 25.80 -10.05
CA LEU A 453 0.96 24.38 -10.21
C LEU A 453 -0.05 23.57 -11.04
N ARG A 454 -1.32 24.01 -11.09
CA ARG A 454 -2.36 23.38 -11.93
C ARG A 454 -2.04 23.51 -13.41
N TYR A 455 -1.39 24.59 -13.82
CA TYR A 455 -0.94 24.84 -15.20
C TYR A 455 0.42 24.21 -15.47
N THR A 456 1.31 24.13 -14.48
CA THR A 456 2.58 23.38 -14.59
C THR A 456 2.34 21.92 -14.98
N ALA A 457 1.29 21.29 -14.42
CA ALA A 457 0.91 19.93 -14.77
C ALA A 457 0.68 19.73 -16.29
N LEU A 458 0.28 20.78 -17.04
CA LEU A 458 0.09 20.70 -18.50
C LEU A 458 1.37 20.49 -19.27
N LYS A 459 2.49 20.96 -18.74
CA LYS A 459 3.79 20.80 -19.39
C LYS A 459 4.19 19.31 -19.45
N LEU A 460 3.65 18.45 -18.58
CA LEU A 460 3.91 17.01 -18.58
C LEU A 460 3.46 16.32 -19.88
N SER A 461 2.42 16.83 -20.56
CA SER A 461 1.92 16.27 -21.82
C SER A 461 2.53 16.93 -23.06
N GLY A 462 3.33 17.99 -22.92
CA GLY A 462 3.94 18.72 -24.04
C GLY A 462 3.00 19.71 -24.75
N GLU A 463 1.84 20.03 -24.18
CA GLU A 463 0.80 20.88 -24.82
C GLU A 463 1.15 22.38 -24.93
N VAL A 464 2.31 22.83 -24.44
CA VAL A 464 2.63 24.28 -24.35
C VAL A 464 3.26 24.88 -25.62
N HIS A 465 3.53 24.10 -26.67
CA HIS A 465 4.14 24.61 -27.91
C HIS A 465 3.19 24.82 -29.11
N ARG A 466 1.87 24.94 -28.92
CA ARG A 466 0.93 25.16 -30.03
C ARG A 466 -0.06 26.33 -29.87
N GLY A 467 0.37 27.41 -29.21
CA GLY A 467 -0.47 28.61 -29.11
C GLY A 467 0.37 29.86 -28.97
N GLY A 468 1.03 30.28 -30.05
CA GLY A 468 1.86 31.49 -30.01
C GLY A 468 2.60 31.84 -31.29
N GLU A 469 2.05 31.53 -32.47
CA GLU A 469 2.40 32.25 -33.70
C GLU A 469 1.11 32.39 -34.53
N GLY A 470 0.57 33.60 -34.54
CA GLY A 470 -0.62 34.03 -35.26
C GLY A 470 -0.65 35.54 -35.28
#